data_AF-A0A9P6UPK5-F1
#
_entry.id   AF-A0A9P6UPK5-F1
#
_cell.length_a   1.000
_cell.length_b   1.000
_cell.length_c   1.000
_cell.angle_alpha   90.00
_cell.angle_beta   90.00
_cell.angle_gamma   90.00
#
_symmetry.space_group_name_H-M   'P 1'
#
loop_
_entity.id
_entity.type
_entity.pdbx_description
1 polymer ?
#
loop_
_entity_poly.entity_id
_entity_poly.type
_entity_poly.pdbx_seq_one_letter_code
_entity_poly.pdbx_strand_id
1 'polypeptide(L)'
;MLMASFLSLMKTPPVDFTEQLPDSSPLRPEPSSPLSIVKTFADNFSFSKAEFITDASNPDLSGFKEEKPSKLRRNKWQIHDINVYRVVDHTTNPTDVARAYGAKDMYRDITGADCMKFEKLLCKHECASATFIRRILTDEQDLSLTRAQLADMKKFLIVMMYRSDHRRSQYIEQRFDPFTEMSIRKHMEHNKISTIQAVWFENLKWLIDTPFDDIVKEFEEARAKGPIHALELEEFGDMMTHFIVCIWEAPAGSEFILSEGCFGSFEGAPGFRFHRFFVVSPRFAIVLVNKKYVDHRAKGGCYWVSLFGDKLHAYPETIYENGPPPKDFDPAIHSTPKDVFKFQRIVIPKEEVYKVNGILLDARLQCLTYKSSASMCKSLRYYEKVKMKMFDNRHDYSTLRRTLFSDLNRTHAVDR
;
A
#
# COMPACT_ATOMS: atom_id res chain seq x y z
N MET A 1 -57.91 -6.54 13.20
CA MET A 1 -58.72 -6.64 11.96
C MET A 1 -57.88 -6.02 10.86
N LEU A 2 -57.35 -6.72 9.87
CA LEU A 2 -57.88 -7.89 9.16
C LEU A 2 -56.74 -8.81 8.72
N MET A 3 -56.93 -10.10 9.01
CA MET A 3 -56.33 -11.21 8.28
C MET A 3 -56.89 -11.29 6.86
N ALA A 4 -56.08 -11.90 5.99
CA ALA A 4 -56.48 -12.86 4.96
C ALA A 4 -57.49 -12.41 3.88
N SER A 5 -56.96 -12.21 2.67
CA SER A 5 -57.54 -12.55 1.35
C SER A 5 -56.56 -11.99 0.31
N PHE A 6 -56.04 -12.68 -0.71
CA PHE A 6 -56.52 -13.86 -1.40
C PHE A 6 -55.40 -14.38 -2.33
N LEU A 7 -55.08 -15.67 -2.22
CA LEU A 7 -54.44 -16.44 -3.28
C LEU A 7 -55.46 -16.63 -4.41
N SER A 8 -55.18 -16.11 -5.61
CA SER A 8 -55.76 -16.62 -6.86
C SER A 8 -54.99 -16.05 -8.05
N LEU A 9 -54.02 -16.80 -8.56
CA LEU A 9 -53.96 -17.27 -9.95
C LEU A 9 -52.55 -17.82 -10.26
N MET A 10 -52.42 -19.14 -10.15
CA MET A 10 -51.47 -19.95 -10.91
C MET A 10 -52.28 -20.79 -11.89
N LYS A 11 -51.82 -20.88 -13.15
CA LYS A 11 -52.08 -21.86 -14.24
C LYS A 11 -52.00 -21.09 -15.58
N THR A 12 -51.22 -21.38 -16.62
CA THR A 12 -50.45 -22.53 -17.16
C THR A 12 -49.93 -22.06 -18.56
N PRO A 13 -49.15 -22.82 -19.38
CA PRO A 13 -47.96 -23.66 -19.16
C PRO A 13 -46.88 -23.38 -20.27
N PRO A 14 -46.06 -24.33 -20.81
CA PRO A 14 -44.64 -24.07 -21.11
C PRO A 14 -44.34 -23.84 -22.61
N VAL A 15 -43.17 -23.28 -22.92
CA VAL A 15 -42.60 -23.34 -24.27
C VAL A 15 -41.27 -24.08 -24.20
N ASP A 16 -41.25 -25.20 -24.90
CA ASP A 16 -40.12 -26.08 -25.13
C ASP A 16 -39.36 -25.57 -26.36
N PHE A 17 -38.04 -25.45 -26.25
CA PHE A 17 -37.14 -25.40 -27.41
C PHE A 17 -35.88 -26.18 -27.07
N THR A 18 -35.83 -27.38 -27.63
CA THR A 18 -34.63 -28.18 -27.79
C THR A 18 -33.83 -27.66 -28.98
N GLU A 19 -32.57 -27.29 -28.75
CA GLU A 19 -31.54 -27.36 -29.78
C GLU A 19 -30.19 -27.68 -29.12
N GLN A 20 -29.64 -28.84 -29.46
CA GLN A 20 -28.25 -29.24 -29.21
C GLN A 20 -27.42 -28.87 -30.45
N LEU A 21 -26.19 -28.38 -30.25
CA LEU A 21 -24.92 -28.92 -30.79
C LEU A 21 -23.74 -27.98 -30.40
N PRO A 22 -22.47 -28.43 -30.54
CA PRO A 22 -21.42 -28.22 -29.56
C PRO A 22 -20.48 -27.09 -29.96
N ASP A 23 -19.77 -26.49 -28.99
CA ASP A 23 -18.52 -25.82 -29.30
C ASP A 23 -17.42 -26.13 -28.29
N SER A 24 -16.41 -26.84 -28.81
CA SER A 24 -15.15 -27.15 -28.17
C SER A 24 -14.24 -25.93 -28.29
N SER A 25 -14.30 -25.03 -27.32
CA SER A 25 -13.31 -23.97 -27.14
C SER A 25 -12.37 -24.30 -25.97
N PRO A 26 -11.06 -24.03 -26.10
CA PRO A 26 -10.07 -24.41 -25.11
C PRO A 26 -10.35 -23.72 -23.78
N LEU A 27 -10.27 -24.50 -22.71
CA LEU A 27 -10.30 -24.08 -21.31
C LEU A 27 -9.63 -22.72 -21.13
N ARG A 28 -10.44 -21.69 -20.81
CA ARG A 28 -9.92 -20.45 -20.23
C ARG A 28 -9.06 -20.83 -19.02
N PRO A 29 -7.87 -20.25 -18.83
CA PRO A 29 -7.13 -20.48 -17.61
C PRO A 29 -7.99 -20.04 -16.43
N GLU A 30 -8.23 -20.97 -15.51
CA GLU A 30 -8.76 -20.71 -14.18
C GLU A 30 -8.12 -19.45 -13.60
N PRO A 31 -8.91 -18.49 -13.05
CA PRO A 31 -8.34 -17.31 -12.43
C PRO A 31 -7.44 -17.74 -11.27
N SER A 32 -6.15 -17.39 -11.37
CA SER A 32 -5.15 -17.68 -10.36
C SER A 32 -5.57 -17.17 -8.98
N SER A 33 -5.33 -17.98 -7.97
CA SER A 33 -5.59 -17.76 -6.53
C SER A 33 -5.25 -16.35 -6.00
N PRO A 34 -5.98 -15.82 -4.98
CA PRO A 34 -5.82 -14.47 -4.39
C PRO A 34 -4.49 -14.19 -3.66
N LEU A 35 -3.48 -15.05 -3.83
CA LEU A 35 -2.11 -14.77 -3.38
C LEU A 35 -1.43 -13.68 -4.22
N SER A 36 -2.06 -13.19 -5.29
CA SER A 36 -1.40 -12.46 -6.38
C SER A 36 -0.60 -11.24 -5.93
N ILE A 37 -1.07 -10.39 -5.00
CA ILE A 37 -0.32 -9.18 -4.68
C ILE A 37 0.70 -9.38 -3.58
N VAL A 38 0.40 -10.11 -2.52
CA VAL A 38 1.43 -10.42 -1.53
C VAL A 38 2.49 -11.30 -2.18
N LYS A 39 2.12 -12.14 -3.14
CA LYS A 39 3.04 -12.82 -4.06
C LYS A 39 3.72 -11.86 -5.03
N THR A 40 3.05 -10.84 -5.59
CA THR A 40 3.69 -9.84 -6.47
C THR A 40 4.71 -9.03 -5.67
N PHE A 41 4.35 -8.47 -4.50
CA PHE A 41 5.30 -7.90 -3.53
C PHE A 41 6.39 -8.93 -3.16
N ALA A 42 6.07 -10.18 -2.82
CA ALA A 42 7.07 -11.21 -2.49
C ALA A 42 8.06 -11.50 -3.63
N ASP A 43 7.54 -11.66 -4.84
CA ASP A 43 8.29 -11.91 -6.06
C ASP A 43 9.14 -10.66 -6.40
N ASN A 44 8.62 -9.46 -6.17
CA ASN A 44 9.30 -8.18 -6.38
C ASN A 44 10.40 -7.88 -5.36
N PHE A 45 10.31 -8.45 -4.16
CA PHE A 45 11.38 -8.42 -3.17
C PHE A 45 12.46 -9.47 -3.46
N SER A 46 12.17 -10.45 -4.33
CA SER A 46 13.06 -11.54 -4.73
C SER A 46 13.66 -11.30 -6.14
N PHE A 47 14.35 -10.17 -6.34
CA PHE A 47 15.05 -9.89 -7.62
C PHE A 47 16.57 -10.09 -7.55
N SER A 48 17.09 -10.57 -8.69
CA SER A 48 18.40 -11.20 -8.88
C SER A 48 19.62 -10.42 -8.37
N LYS A 49 20.65 -11.17 -7.93
CA LYS A 49 21.94 -10.72 -7.36
C LYS A 49 22.72 -9.62 -8.08
N ALA A 50 22.32 -9.16 -9.27
CA ALA A 50 23.19 -8.38 -10.17
C ALA A 50 23.28 -6.87 -9.89
N GLU A 51 22.44 -6.27 -9.04
CA GLU A 51 22.29 -4.79 -8.99
C GLU A 51 22.92 -4.05 -7.82
N PHE A 52 23.67 -4.72 -6.93
CA PHE A 52 24.36 -4.02 -5.83
C PHE A 52 25.87 -4.13 -5.99
N ILE A 53 26.43 -3.37 -6.94
CA ILE A 53 27.84 -2.97 -6.86
C ILE A 53 27.92 -1.97 -5.71
N THR A 54 28.66 -2.32 -4.66
CA THR A 54 28.83 -1.49 -3.48
C THR A 54 29.57 -0.19 -3.85
N ASP A 55 28.92 0.94 -3.58
CA ASP A 55 29.50 2.28 -3.59
C ASP A 55 30.63 2.35 -2.55
N ALA A 56 31.87 2.24 -3.02
CA ALA A 56 33.11 2.11 -2.25
C ALA A 56 33.65 3.45 -1.73
N SER A 57 32.79 4.37 -1.32
CA SER A 57 33.23 5.59 -0.64
C SER A 57 33.34 5.35 0.88
N ASN A 58 34.43 4.69 1.27
CA ASN A 58 35.07 4.58 2.60
C ASN A 58 34.19 4.15 3.81
N PRO A 59 34.52 3.01 4.46
CA PRO A 59 35.73 2.99 5.28
C PRO A 59 36.70 1.90 4.79
N ASP A 60 37.95 2.27 4.56
CA ASP A 60 39.15 1.47 4.33
C ASP A 60 38.95 -0.04 4.09
N LEU A 61 38.79 -0.44 2.82
CA LEU A 61 38.68 -1.82 2.35
C LEU A 61 39.60 -2.08 1.15
N SER A 62 40.87 -1.66 1.21
CA SER A 62 41.85 -1.80 0.12
C SER A 62 42.35 -3.24 -0.17
N GLY A 63 41.56 -4.27 0.16
CA GLY A 63 41.94 -5.68 0.03
C GLY A 63 41.11 -6.53 -0.94
N PHE A 64 40.07 -5.97 -1.57
CA PHE A 64 39.18 -6.77 -2.43
C PHE A 64 39.78 -7.00 -3.83
N LYS A 65 40.03 -8.26 -4.18
CA LYS A 65 40.17 -8.70 -5.58
C LYS A 65 38.82 -9.19 -6.08
N GLU A 66 38.43 -8.75 -7.28
CA GLU A 66 37.25 -9.26 -7.98
C GLU A 66 37.43 -10.76 -8.32
N GLU A 67 36.52 -11.60 -7.84
CA GLU A 67 36.46 -13.01 -8.24
C GLU A 67 35.69 -13.18 -9.56
N LYS A 68 36.21 -14.04 -10.44
CA LYS A 68 35.51 -14.52 -11.63
C LYS A 68 34.41 -15.51 -11.22
N PRO A 69 33.23 -15.50 -11.89
CA PRO A 69 32.10 -16.33 -11.50
C PRO A 69 32.41 -17.82 -11.67
N SER A 70 32.42 -18.56 -10.55
CA SER A 70 32.53 -20.01 -10.55
C SER A 70 31.19 -20.65 -10.91
N LYS A 71 31.22 -21.64 -11.82
CA LYS A 71 30.04 -22.37 -12.31
C LYS A 71 29.55 -23.35 -11.24
N LEU A 72 28.77 -22.88 -10.26
CA LEU A 72 28.06 -23.75 -9.33
C LEU A 72 26.68 -24.18 -9.87
N ARG A 73 26.44 -25.49 -9.81
CA ARG A 73 25.21 -26.19 -10.20
C ARG A 73 23.97 -25.54 -9.57
N ARG A 74 23.00 -25.18 -10.42
CA ARG A 74 21.67 -24.70 -10.04
C ARG A 74 20.89 -25.80 -9.32
N ASN A 75 20.87 -25.77 -7.98
CA ASN A 75 19.81 -26.41 -7.22
C ASN A 75 18.55 -25.55 -7.36
N LYS A 76 17.50 -26.17 -7.88
CA LYS A 76 16.15 -25.63 -8.05
C LYS A 76 15.55 -25.49 -6.65
N TRP A 77 15.11 -24.27 -6.28
CA TRP A 77 14.39 -23.92 -5.04
C TRP A 77 15.22 -23.74 -3.76
N GLN A 78 15.89 -22.59 -3.62
CA GLN A 78 16.01 -21.87 -2.34
C GLN A 78 16.40 -20.42 -2.65
N ILE A 79 15.40 -19.61 -2.99
CA ILE A 79 15.53 -18.16 -3.07
C ILE A 79 14.73 -17.63 -1.89
N HIS A 80 15.39 -17.47 -0.74
CA HIS A 80 14.90 -16.56 0.28
C HIS A 80 15.88 -15.38 0.28
N ASP A 81 15.60 -14.40 -0.59
CA ASP A 81 16.46 -13.24 -0.85
C ASP A 81 16.25 -12.08 0.15
N ILE A 82 15.46 -12.32 1.21
CA ILE A 82 15.07 -11.30 2.18
C ILE A 82 15.11 -11.83 3.60
N ASN A 83 15.55 -10.98 4.52
CA ASN A 83 15.59 -11.25 5.95
C ASN A 83 14.33 -10.71 6.60
N VAL A 84 13.64 -11.53 7.39
CA VAL A 84 12.50 -11.09 8.19
C VAL A 84 12.87 -11.17 9.67
N TYR A 85 12.89 -10.01 10.32
CA TYR A 85 13.05 -9.87 11.75
C TYR A 85 11.68 -9.80 12.42
N ARG A 86 11.37 -10.76 13.29
CA ARG A 86 10.19 -10.74 14.14
C ARG A 86 10.49 -10.01 15.43
N VAL A 87 9.71 -8.96 15.70
CA VAL A 87 9.90 -8.07 16.85
C VAL A 87 9.56 -8.78 18.15
N VAL A 88 8.52 -9.62 18.16
CA VAL A 88 7.99 -10.28 19.37
C VAL A 88 8.98 -11.26 20.00
N ASP A 89 9.70 -12.03 19.20
CA ASP A 89 10.64 -13.04 19.70
C ASP A 89 12.11 -12.73 19.36
N HIS A 90 12.35 -11.57 18.76
CA HIS A 90 13.67 -11.10 18.34
C HIS A 90 14.43 -12.07 17.42
N THR A 91 13.71 -12.85 16.61
CA THR A 91 14.31 -13.78 15.65
C THR A 91 14.46 -13.17 14.27
N THR A 92 15.53 -13.53 13.55
CA THR A 92 15.69 -13.21 12.13
C THR A 92 15.74 -14.50 11.35
N ASN A 93 14.81 -14.68 10.42
CA ASN A 93 14.79 -15.85 9.55
C ASN A 93 14.53 -15.41 8.11
N PRO A 94 15.24 -15.97 7.12
CA PRO A 94 14.86 -15.83 5.73
C PRO A 94 13.48 -16.47 5.50
N THR A 95 12.55 -15.72 4.94
CA THR A 95 11.23 -16.23 4.56
C THR A 95 10.66 -15.44 3.39
N ASP A 96 9.55 -15.89 2.83
CA ASP A 96 8.85 -15.15 1.77
C ASP A 96 7.94 -14.06 2.37
N VAL A 97 7.75 -12.94 1.65
CA VAL A 97 6.89 -11.82 2.09
C VAL A 97 5.44 -12.29 2.31
N ALA A 98 4.98 -13.27 1.53
CA ALA A 98 3.62 -13.81 1.65
C ALA A 98 3.37 -14.50 2.99
N ARG A 99 4.37 -15.15 3.57
CA ARG A 99 4.31 -15.74 4.89
C ARG A 99 4.47 -14.70 5.99
N ALA A 100 5.28 -13.68 5.76
CA ALA A 100 5.52 -12.62 6.74
C ALA A 100 4.31 -11.67 6.91
N TYR A 101 3.63 -11.31 5.81
CA TYR A 101 2.59 -10.28 5.80
C TYR A 101 1.22 -10.76 5.30
N GLY A 102 1.09 -12.01 4.85
CA GLY A 102 -0.19 -12.55 4.39
C GLY A 102 -1.14 -12.82 5.55
N ALA A 103 -2.18 -11.99 5.66
CA ALA A 103 -3.28 -12.23 6.59
C ALA A 103 -4.23 -13.31 6.05
N LYS A 104 -4.20 -14.49 6.67
CA LYS A 104 -5.14 -15.57 6.37
C LYS A 104 -6.48 -15.28 7.05
N ASP A 105 -7.58 -15.58 6.37
CA ASP A 105 -8.92 -15.59 6.94
C ASP A 105 -9.40 -14.24 7.52
N MET A 106 -8.90 -13.12 6.97
CA MET A 106 -9.18 -11.75 7.44
C MET A 106 -10.67 -11.46 7.67
N TYR A 107 -11.56 -12.03 6.86
CA TYR A 107 -13.01 -11.77 6.89
C TYR A 107 -13.83 -12.86 7.59
N ARG A 108 -13.22 -13.99 7.93
CA ARG A 108 -13.93 -15.21 8.36
C ARG A 108 -14.82 -14.95 9.58
N ASP A 109 -14.33 -14.14 10.52
CA ASP A 109 -15.02 -13.84 11.78
C ASP A 109 -16.20 -12.89 11.63
N ILE A 110 -16.38 -12.26 10.45
CA ILE A 110 -17.41 -11.23 10.22
C ILE A 110 -18.50 -11.72 9.26
N THR A 111 -18.10 -12.36 8.16
CA THR A 111 -19.04 -12.72 7.07
C THR A 111 -19.51 -14.16 7.08
N GLY A 112 -18.95 -15.01 7.95
CA GLY A 112 -19.12 -16.45 7.82
C GLY A 112 -18.56 -16.97 6.48
N ALA A 113 -19.39 -17.66 5.68
CA ALA A 113 -18.96 -18.56 4.59
C ALA A 113 -18.45 -17.91 3.29
N ASP A 114 -18.70 -16.61 3.02
CA ASP A 114 -18.36 -15.99 1.72
C ASP A 114 -17.23 -14.94 1.79
N CYS A 115 -16.13 -15.27 2.48
CA CYS A 115 -14.91 -14.46 2.50
C CYS A 115 -14.28 -14.28 1.10
N MET A 116 -14.56 -15.20 0.17
CA MET A 116 -13.98 -15.23 -1.16
C MET A 116 -14.60 -14.21 -2.12
N LYS A 117 -15.87 -13.82 -1.93
CA LYS A 117 -16.49 -12.77 -2.75
C LYS A 117 -15.72 -11.45 -2.66
N PHE A 118 -15.24 -11.11 -1.47
CA PHE A 118 -14.49 -9.88 -1.26
C PHE A 118 -13.14 -9.90 -1.97
N GLU A 119 -12.37 -10.98 -1.81
CA GLU A 119 -11.09 -11.14 -2.50
C GLU A 119 -11.26 -11.15 -4.03
N LYS A 120 -12.37 -11.67 -4.55
CA LYS A 120 -12.69 -11.58 -5.99
C LYS A 120 -12.90 -10.14 -6.45
N LEU A 121 -13.59 -9.31 -5.67
CA LEU A 121 -13.82 -7.91 -6.01
C LEU A 121 -12.51 -7.11 -5.96
N LEU A 122 -11.66 -7.37 -4.95
CA LEU A 122 -10.35 -6.73 -4.85
C LEU A 122 -9.40 -7.16 -5.97
N CYS A 123 -9.46 -8.42 -6.40
CA CYS A 123 -8.60 -8.98 -7.44
C CYS A 123 -8.62 -8.14 -8.73
N LYS A 124 -9.74 -7.50 -9.08
CA LYS A 124 -9.81 -6.60 -10.24
C LYS A 124 -8.90 -5.37 -10.08
N HIS A 125 -9.04 -4.66 -8.97
CA HIS A 125 -8.23 -3.47 -8.63
C HIS A 125 -6.75 -3.84 -8.45
N GLU A 126 -6.53 -5.00 -7.87
CA GLU A 126 -5.21 -5.59 -7.66
C GLU A 126 -4.50 -5.89 -8.98
N CYS A 127 -5.14 -6.60 -9.92
CA CYS A 127 -4.55 -6.96 -11.21
C CYS A 127 -4.11 -5.72 -12.00
N ALA A 128 -4.95 -4.67 -11.99
CA ALA A 128 -4.64 -3.41 -12.64
C ALA A 128 -3.44 -2.72 -11.98
N SER A 129 -3.46 -2.58 -10.66
CA SER A 129 -2.39 -1.94 -9.88
C SER A 129 -1.07 -2.69 -9.95
N ALA A 130 -1.12 -4.02 -9.87
CA ALA A 130 0.06 -4.88 -9.97
C ALA A 130 0.76 -4.74 -11.32
N THR A 131 0.02 -4.47 -12.39
CA THR A 131 0.62 -4.23 -13.72
C THR A 131 1.46 -2.95 -13.71
N PHE A 132 0.95 -1.87 -13.12
CA PHE A 132 1.72 -0.64 -13.00
C PHE A 132 2.91 -0.80 -12.03
N ILE A 133 2.71 -1.44 -10.88
CA ILE A 133 3.80 -1.72 -9.94
C ILE A 133 4.90 -2.52 -10.63
N ARG A 134 4.58 -3.53 -11.46
CA ARG A 134 5.59 -4.24 -12.26
C ARG A 134 6.37 -3.30 -13.18
N ARG A 135 5.70 -2.36 -13.86
CA ARG A 135 6.36 -1.34 -14.71
C ARG A 135 7.28 -0.42 -13.90
N ILE A 136 6.91 -0.09 -12.66
CA ILE A 136 7.80 0.69 -11.76
C ILE A 136 9.10 -0.08 -11.48
N LEU A 137 9.02 -1.40 -11.36
CA LEU A 137 10.14 -2.25 -10.98
C LEU A 137 11.02 -2.67 -12.14
N THR A 138 10.48 -2.72 -13.36
CA THR A 138 11.27 -2.88 -14.58
C THR A 138 11.88 -1.54 -14.95
N ASP A 139 13.08 -1.47 -15.55
CA ASP A 139 13.65 -0.19 -16.03
C ASP A 139 12.91 0.37 -17.26
N GLU A 140 11.61 0.09 -17.40
CA GLU A 140 10.74 0.72 -18.38
C GLU A 140 10.75 2.23 -18.22
N GLN A 141 10.92 2.93 -19.35
CA GLN A 141 10.95 4.39 -19.40
C GLN A 141 9.55 5.01 -19.36
N ASP A 142 8.54 4.30 -19.89
CA ASP A 142 7.18 4.80 -19.88
C ASP A 142 6.45 4.34 -18.62
N LEU A 143 6.34 5.24 -17.66
CA LEU A 143 5.50 5.07 -16.47
C LEU A 143 4.26 5.94 -16.65
N SER A 144 3.31 5.47 -17.44
CA SER A 144 2.08 6.20 -17.75
C SER A 144 0.83 5.47 -17.25
N LEU A 145 -0.13 6.23 -16.74
CA LEU A 145 -1.47 5.75 -16.40
C LEU A 145 -2.52 6.68 -16.97
N THR A 146 -3.64 6.14 -17.45
CA THR A 146 -4.82 6.97 -17.66
C THR A 146 -5.40 7.44 -16.32
N ARG A 147 -6.24 8.46 -16.32
CA ARG A 147 -6.95 8.93 -15.13
C ARG A 147 -7.74 7.83 -14.45
N ALA A 148 -8.46 7.01 -15.24
CA ALA A 148 -9.18 5.86 -14.73
C ALA A 148 -8.25 4.85 -14.04
N GLN A 149 -7.11 4.53 -14.66
CA GLN A 149 -6.13 3.61 -14.07
C GLN A 149 -5.47 4.19 -12.81
N LEU A 150 -5.19 5.49 -12.78
CA LEU A 150 -4.66 6.19 -11.61
C LEU A 150 -5.67 6.20 -10.45
N ALA A 151 -6.95 6.41 -10.75
CA ALA A 151 -8.04 6.33 -9.79
C ALA A 151 -8.16 4.91 -9.20
N ASP A 152 -8.14 3.87 -10.03
CA ASP A 152 -8.16 2.47 -9.59
C ASP A 152 -6.93 2.13 -8.75
N MET A 153 -5.74 2.62 -9.12
CA MET A 153 -4.52 2.40 -8.33
C MET A 153 -4.60 3.10 -6.97
N LYS A 154 -5.04 4.35 -6.89
CA LYS A 154 -5.23 5.04 -5.60
C LYS A 154 -6.23 4.30 -4.73
N LYS A 155 -7.37 3.91 -5.32
CA LYS A 155 -8.39 3.11 -4.65
C LYS A 155 -7.80 1.83 -4.07
N PHE A 156 -7.00 1.12 -4.87
CA PHE A 156 -6.30 -0.08 -4.43
C PHE A 156 -5.40 0.20 -3.21
N LEU A 157 -4.52 1.20 -3.27
CA LEU A 157 -3.62 1.55 -2.17
C LEU A 157 -4.37 1.92 -0.89
N ILE A 158 -5.45 2.68 -1.03
CA ILE A 158 -6.31 3.12 0.07
C ILE A 158 -7.03 1.93 0.71
N VAL A 159 -7.57 1.02 -0.10
CA VAL A 159 -8.21 -0.20 0.39
C VAL A 159 -7.20 -1.08 1.12
N MET A 160 -5.97 -1.21 0.61
CA MET A 160 -4.90 -1.93 1.30
C MET A 160 -4.57 -1.34 2.67
N MET A 161 -4.53 -0.01 2.77
CA MET A 161 -4.33 0.70 4.03
C MET A 161 -5.48 0.44 5.02
N TYR A 162 -6.73 0.54 4.56
CA TYR A 162 -7.91 0.36 5.42
C TYR A 162 -8.12 -1.10 5.87
N ARG A 163 -7.76 -2.07 5.02
CA ARG A 163 -7.81 -3.50 5.38
C ARG A 163 -6.62 -3.97 6.22
N SER A 164 -5.70 -3.07 6.59
CA SER A 164 -4.56 -3.44 7.45
C SER A 164 -5.02 -4.05 8.77
N ASP A 165 -4.23 -4.98 9.30
CA ASP A 165 -4.53 -5.62 10.60
C ASP A 165 -4.65 -4.59 11.72
N HIS A 166 -3.89 -3.50 11.66
CA HIS A 166 -3.99 -2.41 12.63
C HIS A 166 -5.40 -1.78 12.64
N ARG A 167 -5.91 -1.38 11.46
CA ARG A 167 -7.24 -0.77 11.34
C ARG A 167 -8.33 -1.79 11.66
N ARG A 168 -8.22 -3.03 11.18
CA ARG A 168 -9.14 -4.12 11.51
C ARG A 168 -9.23 -4.34 13.03
N SER A 169 -8.09 -4.47 13.70
CA SER A 169 -8.05 -4.68 15.16
C SER A 169 -8.67 -3.51 15.92
N GLN A 170 -8.56 -2.27 15.42
CA GLN A 170 -9.23 -1.13 16.02
C GLN A 170 -10.75 -1.34 16.17
N TYR A 171 -11.40 -1.87 15.13
CA TYR A 171 -12.84 -2.17 15.15
C TYR A 171 -13.18 -3.44 15.94
N ILE A 172 -12.36 -4.49 15.85
CA ILE A 172 -12.57 -5.74 16.58
C ILE A 172 -12.47 -5.51 18.09
N GLU A 173 -11.42 -4.81 18.52
CA GLU A 173 -11.09 -4.51 19.91
C GLU A 173 -11.79 -3.25 20.43
N GLN A 174 -12.53 -2.53 19.56
CA GLN A 174 -13.24 -1.27 19.87
C GLN A 174 -12.33 -0.20 20.48
N ARG A 175 -11.10 -0.07 19.96
CA ARG A 175 -10.10 0.92 20.41
C ARG A 175 -10.34 2.29 19.77
N PHE A 176 -11.39 2.96 20.21
CA PHE A 176 -11.76 4.31 19.77
C PHE A 176 -11.72 5.29 20.93
N ASP A 177 -11.44 6.57 20.64
CA ASP A 177 -11.74 7.62 21.61
C ASP A 177 -13.27 7.80 21.74
N PRO A 178 -13.78 8.40 22.84
CA PRO A 178 -15.20 8.51 23.09
C PRO A 178 -15.99 9.24 21.99
N PHE A 179 -15.38 10.22 21.31
CA PHE A 179 -16.06 10.98 20.26
C PHE A 179 -16.18 10.16 18.97
N THR A 180 -15.11 9.47 18.59
CA THR A 180 -15.12 8.54 17.44
C THR A 180 -16.10 7.39 17.67
N GLU A 181 -16.09 6.79 18.86
CA GLU A 181 -17.03 5.71 19.17
C GLU A 181 -18.50 6.16 19.08
N MET A 182 -18.81 7.34 19.63
CA MET A 182 -20.14 7.92 19.53
C MET A 182 -20.55 8.17 18.07
N SER A 183 -19.62 8.66 17.25
CA SER A 183 -19.83 8.88 15.81
C SER A 183 -20.13 7.56 15.08
N ILE A 184 -19.38 6.50 15.36
CA ILE A 184 -19.62 5.15 14.82
C ILE A 184 -20.99 4.64 15.23
N ARG A 185 -21.39 4.79 16.50
CA ARG A 185 -22.70 4.35 17.00
C ARG A 185 -23.86 5.07 16.31
N LYS A 186 -23.73 6.39 16.06
CA LYS A 186 -24.72 7.15 15.28
C LYS A 186 -24.82 6.63 13.84
N HIS A 187 -23.69 6.33 13.21
CA HIS A 187 -23.66 5.74 11.88
C HIS A 187 -24.31 4.35 11.84
N MET A 188 -24.07 3.52 12.86
CA MET A 188 -24.70 2.20 13.03
C MET A 188 -26.22 2.31 13.14
N GLU A 189 -26.73 3.20 13.99
CA GLU A 189 -28.16 3.43 14.16
C GLU A 189 -28.81 3.86 12.85
N HIS A 190 -28.16 4.79 12.13
CA HIS A 190 -28.66 5.29 10.85
C HIS A 190 -28.73 4.19 9.78
N ASN A 191 -27.67 3.38 9.65
CA ASN A 191 -27.53 2.37 8.61
C ASN A 191 -28.01 0.97 9.06
N LYS A 192 -28.61 0.85 10.24
CA LYS A 192 -29.12 -0.41 10.81
C LYS A 192 -28.04 -1.50 10.93
N ILE A 193 -26.81 -1.10 11.25
CA ILE A 193 -25.68 -2.00 11.45
C ILE A 193 -25.67 -2.47 12.90
N SER A 194 -25.64 -3.79 13.11
CA SER A 194 -25.82 -4.39 14.45
C SER A 194 -24.55 -4.37 15.31
N THR A 195 -23.36 -4.37 14.70
CA THR A 195 -22.08 -4.44 15.43
C THR A 195 -21.04 -3.46 14.86
N ILE A 196 -20.10 -3.02 15.70
CA ILE A 196 -19.01 -2.13 15.27
C ILE A 196 -18.11 -2.82 14.24
N GLN A 197 -17.88 -4.13 14.37
CA GLN A 197 -17.09 -4.90 13.42
C GLN A 197 -17.74 -4.94 12.03
N ALA A 198 -19.08 -4.98 11.97
CA ALA A 198 -19.80 -4.91 10.72
C ALA A 198 -19.67 -3.52 10.05
N VAL A 199 -19.45 -2.44 10.80
CA VAL A 199 -19.16 -1.10 10.23
C VAL A 199 -17.86 -1.13 9.43
N TRP A 200 -16.78 -1.70 9.99
CA TRP A 200 -15.52 -1.83 9.26
C TRP A 200 -15.72 -2.55 7.93
N PHE A 201 -16.46 -3.66 7.97
CA PHE A 201 -16.71 -4.49 6.82
C PHE A 201 -17.61 -3.81 5.76
N GLU A 202 -18.71 -3.19 6.17
CA GLU A 202 -19.60 -2.49 5.23
C GLU A 202 -18.91 -1.26 4.60
N ASN A 203 -18.12 -0.50 5.38
CA ASN A 203 -17.28 0.57 4.84
C ASN A 203 -16.32 0.02 3.76
N LEU A 204 -15.63 -1.07 4.08
CA LEU A 204 -14.66 -1.69 3.18
C LEU A 204 -15.33 -2.18 1.88
N LYS A 205 -16.49 -2.82 1.99
CA LYS A 205 -17.30 -3.26 0.84
C LYS A 205 -17.76 -2.09 0.00
N TRP A 206 -18.30 -1.05 0.63
CA TRP A 206 -18.73 0.15 -0.06
C TRP A 206 -17.57 0.79 -0.84
N LEU A 207 -16.38 0.89 -0.24
CA LEU A 207 -15.20 1.43 -0.93
C LEU A 207 -14.87 0.62 -2.17
N ILE A 208 -14.80 -0.71 -2.08
CA ILE A 208 -14.46 -1.56 -3.22
C ILE A 208 -15.48 -1.45 -4.34
N ASP A 209 -16.77 -1.45 -4.02
CA ASP A 209 -17.84 -1.50 -5.01
C ASP A 209 -18.15 -0.13 -5.64
N THR A 210 -17.90 0.96 -4.92
CA THR A 210 -18.30 2.31 -5.36
C THR A 210 -17.32 2.90 -6.38
N PRO A 211 -17.77 3.36 -7.56
CA PRO A 211 -16.93 4.07 -8.53
C PRO A 211 -16.20 5.28 -7.92
N PHE A 212 -15.05 5.64 -8.48
CA PHE A 212 -14.24 6.76 -8.00
C PHE A 212 -15.04 8.07 -7.91
N ASP A 213 -15.76 8.42 -8.98
CA ASP A 213 -16.51 9.68 -9.07
C ASP A 213 -17.63 9.76 -8.01
N ASP A 214 -18.26 8.63 -7.70
CA ASP A 214 -19.30 8.56 -6.68
C ASP A 214 -18.71 8.72 -5.26
N ILE A 215 -17.49 8.21 -5.01
CA ILE A 215 -16.78 8.47 -3.75
C ILE A 215 -16.46 9.96 -3.60
N VAL A 216 -15.95 10.59 -4.67
CA VAL A 216 -15.62 12.02 -4.66
C VAL A 216 -16.87 12.86 -4.44
N LYS A 217 -17.96 12.54 -5.13
CA LYS A 217 -19.25 13.22 -4.97
C LYS A 217 -19.78 13.10 -3.54
N GLU A 218 -19.78 11.91 -2.96
CA GLU A 218 -20.23 11.72 -1.57
C GLU A 218 -19.36 12.50 -0.58
N PHE A 219 -18.05 12.57 -0.82
CA PHE A 219 -17.12 13.37 -0.02
C PHE A 219 -17.40 14.88 -0.13
N GLU A 220 -17.59 15.40 -1.34
CA GLU A 220 -17.87 16.83 -1.58
C GLU A 220 -19.24 17.25 -1.03
N GLU A 221 -20.23 16.37 -1.06
CA GLU A 221 -21.55 16.61 -0.49
C GLU A 221 -21.57 16.46 1.06
N ALA A 222 -20.45 16.09 1.68
CA ALA A 222 -20.23 16.01 3.14
C ALA A 222 -21.36 15.30 3.92
N ARG A 223 -21.90 14.22 3.36
CA ARG A 223 -23.08 13.54 3.92
C ARG A 223 -22.73 12.77 5.18
N ALA A 224 -22.97 13.38 6.34
CA ALA A 224 -22.87 12.73 7.66
C ALA A 224 -23.76 11.47 7.81
N LYS A 225 -24.73 11.29 6.89
CA LYS A 225 -25.68 10.17 6.84
C LYS A 225 -25.46 9.25 5.62
N GLY A 226 -24.24 9.25 5.09
CA GLY A 226 -23.88 8.40 3.95
C GLY A 226 -23.82 6.90 4.28
N PRO A 227 -23.67 6.06 3.23
CA PRO A 227 -23.51 4.61 3.35
C PRO A 227 -22.18 4.18 3.97
N ILE A 228 -21.22 5.10 4.09
CA ILE A 228 -19.93 4.93 4.74
C ILE A 228 -19.81 5.86 5.95
N HIS A 229 -19.06 5.44 6.97
CA HIS A 229 -18.80 6.30 8.13
C HIS A 229 -18.07 7.59 7.73
N ALA A 230 -18.52 8.73 8.26
CA ALA A 230 -18.09 10.05 7.80
C ALA A 230 -16.58 10.31 7.93
N LEU A 231 -15.94 9.85 9.02
CA LEU A 231 -14.48 10.03 9.19
C LEU A 231 -13.69 9.22 8.16
N GLU A 232 -14.20 8.04 7.81
CA GLU A 232 -13.59 7.20 6.78
C GLU A 232 -13.79 7.84 5.39
N LEU A 233 -14.98 8.35 5.08
CA LEU A 233 -15.23 9.11 3.86
C LEU A 233 -14.32 10.34 3.73
N GLU A 234 -14.09 11.05 4.83
CA GLU A 234 -13.17 12.19 4.86
C GLU A 234 -11.73 11.76 4.56
N GLU A 235 -11.24 10.71 5.22
CA GLU A 235 -9.88 10.19 5.00
C GLU A 235 -9.70 9.72 3.54
N PHE A 236 -10.68 9.00 2.98
CA PHE A 236 -10.62 8.47 1.62
C PHE A 236 -10.81 9.55 0.56
N GLY A 237 -11.82 10.40 0.71
CA GLY A 237 -12.08 11.50 -0.19
C GLY A 237 -10.89 12.43 -0.28
N ASP A 238 -10.25 12.76 0.85
CA ASP A 238 -9.04 13.58 0.89
C ASP A 238 -7.88 12.91 0.15
N MET A 239 -7.61 11.61 0.38
CA MET A 239 -6.57 10.87 -0.34
C MET A 239 -6.82 10.79 -1.86
N MET A 240 -8.07 10.64 -2.27
CA MET A 240 -8.45 10.52 -3.68
C MET A 240 -8.26 11.85 -4.42
N THR A 241 -8.71 12.94 -3.83
CA THR A 241 -8.81 14.26 -4.46
C THR A 241 -7.55 15.12 -4.25
N HIS A 242 -7.02 15.13 -3.02
CA HIS A 242 -5.98 16.06 -2.60
C HIS A 242 -4.57 15.48 -2.62
N PHE A 243 -4.36 14.20 -2.96
CA PHE A 243 -3.01 13.65 -3.06
C PHE A 243 -2.56 13.47 -4.51
N ILE A 244 -1.29 13.80 -4.81
CA ILE A 244 -0.60 13.37 -6.03
C ILE A 244 0.19 12.09 -5.76
N VAL A 245 0.49 11.35 -6.82
CA VAL A 245 1.33 10.15 -6.75
C VAL A 245 2.74 10.51 -7.20
N CYS A 246 3.73 10.19 -6.38
CA CYS A 246 5.15 10.25 -6.72
C CYS A 246 5.77 8.85 -6.62
N ILE A 247 6.81 8.59 -7.41
CA ILE A 247 7.56 7.34 -7.40
C ILE A 247 8.97 7.67 -6.90
N TRP A 248 9.29 7.22 -5.69
CA TRP A 248 10.59 7.43 -5.08
C TRP A 248 11.47 6.20 -5.28
N GLU A 249 12.72 6.46 -5.66
CA GLU A 249 13.74 5.45 -5.89
C GLU A 249 14.87 5.63 -4.87
N ALA A 250 15.20 4.55 -4.17
CA ALA A 250 16.35 4.50 -3.28
C ALA A 250 17.64 4.46 -4.12
N PRO A 251 18.63 5.32 -3.82
CA PRO A 251 19.91 5.31 -4.52
C PRO A 251 20.72 4.06 -4.12
N ALA A 252 21.70 3.71 -4.95
CA ALA A 252 22.61 2.60 -4.71
C ALA A 252 23.22 2.65 -3.28
N GLY A 253 23.28 1.49 -2.62
CA GLY A 253 23.80 1.36 -1.26
C GLY A 253 22.84 1.83 -0.15
N SER A 254 21.57 2.10 -0.48
CA SER A 254 20.46 2.26 0.46
C SER A 254 19.25 1.45 0.00
N GLU A 255 18.32 1.19 0.90
CA GLU A 255 17.09 0.47 0.57
C GLU A 255 15.95 0.89 1.50
N PHE A 256 14.72 0.82 0.99
CA PHE A 256 13.51 0.86 1.79
C PHE A 256 13.30 -0.49 2.50
N ILE A 257 12.84 -0.43 3.75
CA ILE A 257 12.43 -1.63 4.49
C ILE A 257 10.94 -1.89 4.28
N LEU A 258 10.50 -3.14 4.48
CA LEU A 258 9.08 -3.41 4.70
C LEU A 258 8.79 -3.61 6.17
N SER A 259 7.57 -3.23 6.52
CA SER A 259 6.95 -3.49 7.80
C SER A 259 5.44 -3.61 7.58
N GLU A 260 4.66 -3.92 8.60
CA GLU A 260 3.19 -3.89 8.49
C GLU A 260 2.66 -2.50 8.10
N GLY A 261 3.43 -1.44 8.37
CA GLY A 261 3.15 -0.07 7.96
C GLY A 261 3.41 0.22 6.47
N CYS A 262 3.89 -0.73 5.68
CA CYS A 262 4.21 -0.50 4.27
C CYS A 262 2.99 -0.17 3.40
N PHE A 263 1.77 -0.32 3.91
CA PHE A 263 0.52 0.06 3.24
C PHE A 263 -0.05 1.35 3.83
N GLY A 264 0.69 2.46 3.77
CA GLY A 264 0.15 3.77 4.09
C GLY A 264 0.54 4.35 5.44
N SER A 265 1.67 3.90 6.03
CA SER A 265 2.39 4.71 7.02
C SER A 265 2.57 6.12 6.50
N PHE A 266 2.46 7.10 7.37
CA PHE A 266 2.36 8.49 6.95
C PHE A 266 3.29 9.39 7.75
N GLU A 267 3.49 10.57 7.21
CA GLU A 267 4.08 11.70 7.90
C GLU A 267 3.02 12.78 8.13
N GLY A 268 3.02 13.39 9.31
CA GLY A 268 2.14 14.48 9.70
C GLY A 268 1.39 14.17 11.01
N ALA A 269 0.40 15.00 11.32
CA ALA A 269 -0.37 14.94 12.56
C ALA A 269 -1.82 14.52 12.29
N PRO A 270 -2.56 13.97 13.28
CA PRO A 270 -3.97 13.63 13.10
C PRO A 270 -4.74 14.78 12.41
N GLY A 271 -5.48 14.47 11.34
CA GLY A 271 -6.18 15.45 10.52
C GLY A 271 -5.36 16.10 9.39
N PHE A 272 -4.02 15.99 9.39
CA PHE A 272 -3.19 16.52 8.28
C PHE A 272 -1.97 15.63 7.99
N ARG A 273 -1.99 14.96 6.84
CA ARG A 273 -0.88 14.12 6.37
C ARG A 273 -0.17 14.80 5.21
N PHE A 274 1.15 14.89 5.30
CA PHE A 274 2.00 15.39 4.21
C PHE A 274 2.22 14.31 3.16
N HIS A 275 2.65 13.13 3.64
CA HIS A 275 3.03 12.00 2.80
C HIS A 275 2.41 10.72 3.33
N ARG A 276 2.04 9.81 2.43
CA ARG A 276 1.77 8.40 2.74
C ARG A 276 2.66 7.51 1.91
N PHE A 277 3.31 6.55 2.55
CA PHE A 277 4.32 5.69 1.96
C PHE A 277 3.75 4.30 1.69
N PHE A 278 3.92 3.86 0.45
CA PHE A 278 3.59 2.53 -0.02
C PHE A 278 4.86 1.89 -0.59
N VAL A 279 5.61 1.18 0.26
CA VAL A 279 6.88 0.57 -0.15
C VAL A 279 6.60 -0.68 -0.98
N VAL A 280 7.05 -0.69 -2.24
CA VAL A 280 6.77 -1.76 -3.21
C VAL A 280 7.97 -2.66 -3.50
N SER A 281 9.18 -2.19 -3.21
CA SER A 281 10.42 -2.98 -3.23
C SER A 281 11.49 -2.31 -2.36
N PRO A 282 12.65 -2.95 -2.12
CA PRO A 282 13.76 -2.29 -1.44
C PRO A 282 14.27 -1.05 -2.22
N ARG A 283 14.00 -0.99 -3.53
CA ARG A 283 14.42 0.12 -4.40
C ARG A 283 13.34 1.18 -4.57
N PHE A 284 12.05 0.82 -4.49
CA PHE A 284 10.97 1.74 -4.87
C PHE A 284 9.87 1.89 -3.82
N ALA A 285 9.40 3.11 -3.66
CA ALA A 285 8.21 3.46 -2.88
C ALA A 285 7.26 4.32 -3.73
N ILE A 286 5.96 4.02 -3.66
CA ILE A 286 4.91 4.91 -4.15
C ILE A 286 4.55 5.84 -3.00
N VAL A 287 4.58 7.15 -3.24
CA VAL A 287 4.31 8.16 -2.21
C VAL A 287 3.11 8.99 -2.63
N LEU A 288 2.08 8.99 -1.80
CA LEU A 288 0.99 9.94 -1.94
C LEU A 288 1.40 11.24 -1.24
N VAL A 289 1.44 12.35 -1.97
CA VAL A 289 1.81 13.68 -1.43
C VAL A 289 0.59 14.59 -1.41
N ASN A 290 0.29 15.21 -0.27
CA ASN A 290 -0.84 16.11 -0.12
C ASN A 290 -0.60 17.45 -0.86
N LYS A 291 -1.42 17.75 -1.86
CA LYS A 291 -1.38 18.98 -2.66
C LYS A 291 -1.58 20.23 -1.82
N LYS A 292 -2.36 20.16 -0.73
CA LYS A 292 -2.60 21.29 0.17
C LYS A 292 -1.31 21.76 0.85
N TYR A 293 -0.33 20.87 1.01
CA TYR A 293 0.99 21.24 1.51
C TYR A 293 1.87 21.87 0.42
N VAL A 294 1.79 21.36 -0.81
CA VAL A 294 2.60 21.85 -1.93
C VAL A 294 2.13 23.23 -2.42
N ASP A 295 0.82 23.53 -2.35
CA ASP A 295 0.30 24.85 -2.73
C ASP A 295 0.72 25.90 -1.69
N HIS A 296 1.60 26.82 -2.11
CA HIS A 296 2.08 27.93 -1.30
C HIS A 296 0.96 28.81 -0.73
N ARG A 297 -0.21 28.86 -1.36
CA ARG A 297 -1.38 29.61 -0.88
C ARG A 297 -2.01 29.01 0.37
N ALA A 298 -1.83 27.71 0.61
CA ALA A 298 -2.32 27.00 1.80
C ALA A 298 -1.28 26.95 2.94
N LYS A 299 -0.03 27.37 2.71
CA LYS A 299 1.05 27.35 3.72
C LYS A 299 0.84 28.30 4.90
N GLY A 300 -0.08 29.27 4.79
CA GLY A 300 -0.37 30.24 5.86
C GLY A 300 -1.08 29.67 7.09
N GLY A 301 -1.64 28.46 7.03
CA GLY A 301 -2.46 27.88 8.10
C GLY A 301 -1.92 26.62 8.78
N CYS A 302 -0.84 26.02 8.27
CA CYS A 302 -0.31 24.77 8.82
C CYS A 302 0.85 25.04 9.78
N TYR A 303 0.67 24.74 11.07
CA TYR A 303 1.72 24.81 12.09
C TYR A 303 2.76 23.69 11.97
N TRP A 304 2.54 22.73 11.07
CA TRP A 304 3.39 21.56 10.91
C TRP A 304 4.35 21.75 9.75
N VAL A 305 5.60 21.34 9.94
CA VAL A 305 6.64 21.36 8.90
C VAL A 305 6.91 19.93 8.46
N SER A 306 6.94 19.70 7.14
CA SER A 306 7.29 18.38 6.64
C SER A 306 8.77 18.06 6.85
N LEU A 307 9.06 16.82 7.25
CA LEU A 307 10.37 16.19 7.34
C LEU A 307 11.12 16.13 6.00
N PHE A 308 10.39 16.12 4.87
CA PHE A 308 10.95 15.97 3.52
C PHE A 308 11.01 17.31 2.74
N GLY A 309 10.49 18.40 3.32
CA GLY A 309 10.44 19.70 2.65
C GLY A 309 9.64 19.68 1.34
N ASP A 310 9.91 20.63 0.45
CA ASP A 310 9.17 20.83 -0.81
C ASP A 310 9.85 20.20 -2.04
N LYS A 311 11.05 19.60 -1.88
CA LYS A 311 11.94 19.29 -3.01
C LYS A 311 11.72 17.92 -3.66
N LEU A 312 10.92 17.05 -3.05
CA LEU A 312 10.74 15.66 -3.47
C LEU A 312 9.38 15.37 -4.11
N HIS A 313 8.72 16.41 -4.62
CA HIS A 313 7.41 16.31 -5.25
C HIS A 313 7.52 16.64 -6.72
N ALA A 314 7.30 15.63 -7.57
CA ALA A 314 7.12 15.85 -9.00
C ALA A 314 5.65 15.63 -9.34
N TYR A 315 5.00 16.67 -9.85
CA TYR A 315 3.69 16.49 -10.47
C TYR A 315 3.88 15.66 -11.74
N PRO A 316 3.04 14.63 -11.96
CA PRO A 316 3.05 13.91 -13.22
C PRO A 316 2.71 14.87 -14.37
N GLU A 317 3.42 14.74 -15.48
CA GLU A 317 3.04 15.42 -16.71
C GLU A 317 1.67 14.87 -17.15
N THR A 318 0.71 15.77 -17.38
CA THR A 318 -0.66 15.37 -17.74
C THR A 318 -0.94 15.71 -19.20
N ILE A 319 -1.26 14.69 -19.99
CA ILE A 319 -1.71 14.80 -21.37
C ILE A 319 -3.22 14.65 -21.38
N TYR A 320 -3.92 15.73 -21.63
CA TYR A 320 -5.37 15.77 -21.67
C TYR A 320 -5.89 15.30 -23.03
N GLU A 321 -6.87 14.39 -23.06
CA GLU A 321 -7.45 13.88 -24.32
C GLU A 321 -8.06 15.02 -25.14
N ASN A 322 -8.73 15.95 -24.47
CA ASN A 322 -9.41 17.09 -25.09
C ASN A 322 -8.54 18.36 -25.18
N GLY A 323 -7.22 18.24 -24.99
CA GLY A 323 -6.32 19.38 -24.85
C GLY A 323 -6.31 19.98 -23.43
N PRO A 324 -5.32 20.83 -23.11
CA PRO A 324 -5.17 21.38 -21.77
C PRO A 324 -6.37 22.27 -21.40
N PRO A 325 -6.83 22.25 -20.14
CA PRO A 325 -7.91 23.12 -19.70
C PRO A 325 -7.52 24.59 -19.87
N PRO A 326 -8.46 25.48 -20.27
CA PRO A 326 -8.24 26.92 -20.22
C PRO A 326 -7.82 27.36 -18.81
N LYS A 327 -7.00 28.42 -18.70
CA LYS A 327 -6.44 28.89 -17.41
C LYS A 327 -7.50 29.19 -16.34
N ASP A 328 -8.70 29.55 -16.75
CA ASP A 328 -9.81 29.94 -15.88
C ASP A 328 -10.87 28.82 -15.71
N PHE A 329 -10.61 27.63 -16.27
CA PHE A 329 -11.56 26.52 -16.21
C PHE A 329 -11.28 25.60 -15.03
N ASP A 330 -12.35 25.12 -14.40
CA ASP A 330 -12.24 24.06 -13.41
C ASP A 330 -11.69 22.79 -14.09
N PRO A 331 -10.50 22.31 -13.69
CA PRO A 331 -9.94 21.08 -14.22
C PRO A 331 -10.87 19.88 -14.10
N ALA A 332 -11.78 19.86 -13.11
CA ALA A 332 -12.75 18.78 -12.93
C ALA A 332 -13.73 18.65 -14.11
N ILE A 333 -14.10 19.78 -14.73
CA ILE A 333 -15.06 19.80 -15.85
C ILE A 333 -14.40 19.40 -17.17
N HIS A 334 -13.09 19.66 -17.32
CA HIS A 334 -12.33 19.38 -18.54
C HIS A 334 -11.59 18.03 -18.51
N SER A 335 -11.55 17.38 -17.35
CA SER A 335 -10.88 16.11 -17.16
C SER A 335 -11.66 14.96 -17.79
N THR A 336 -10.95 14.05 -18.46
CA THR A 336 -11.54 12.81 -18.98
C THR A 336 -10.94 11.59 -18.28
N PRO A 337 -11.66 10.46 -18.21
CA PRO A 337 -11.10 9.18 -17.73
C PRO A 337 -9.88 8.70 -18.53
N LYS A 338 -9.65 9.24 -19.73
CA LYS A 338 -8.58 8.85 -20.66
C LYS A 338 -7.37 9.77 -20.63
N ASP A 339 -7.42 10.90 -19.90
CA ASP A 339 -6.24 11.75 -19.72
C ASP A 339 -5.07 10.91 -19.18
N VAL A 340 -3.88 11.12 -19.70
CA VAL A 340 -2.70 10.31 -19.38
C VAL A 340 -1.77 11.07 -18.46
N PHE A 341 -1.42 10.45 -17.34
CA PHE A 341 -0.42 10.92 -16.39
C PHE A 341 0.88 10.18 -16.65
N LYS A 342 1.95 10.91 -16.94
CA LYS A 342 3.30 10.39 -17.05
C LYS A 342 4.08 10.68 -15.77
N PHE A 343 4.58 9.61 -15.18
CA PHE A 343 5.35 9.64 -13.94
C PHE A 343 6.84 9.54 -14.22
N GLN A 344 7.63 10.14 -13.34
CA GLN A 344 9.08 9.98 -13.31
C GLN A 344 9.50 9.31 -12.00
N ARG A 345 10.59 8.54 -12.06
CA ARG A 345 11.28 8.06 -10.86
C ARG A 345 12.10 9.20 -10.29
N ILE A 346 11.92 9.47 -9.00
CA ILE A 346 12.70 10.46 -8.27
C ILE A 346 13.72 9.71 -7.43
N VAL A 347 14.98 9.74 -7.82
CA VAL A 347 16.07 9.21 -6.97
C VAL A 347 16.22 10.15 -5.79
N ILE A 348 15.86 9.69 -4.60
CA ILE A 348 15.90 10.51 -3.39
C ILE A 348 17.26 10.40 -2.69
N PRO A 349 17.70 11.39 -1.91
CA PRO A 349 18.92 11.26 -1.11
C PRO A 349 18.85 10.09 -0.11
N LYS A 350 19.99 9.45 0.18
CA LYS A 350 20.11 8.34 1.15
C LYS A 350 19.47 8.70 2.51
N GLU A 351 19.64 9.94 2.95
CA GLU A 351 19.06 10.44 4.21
C GLU A 351 17.53 10.43 4.21
N GLU A 352 16.90 10.72 3.06
CA GLU A 352 15.44 10.69 2.93
C GLU A 352 14.92 9.24 2.94
N VAL A 353 15.65 8.29 2.36
CA VAL A 353 15.36 6.84 2.53
C VAL A 353 15.37 6.47 4.02
N TYR A 354 16.38 6.93 4.77
CA TYR A 354 16.48 6.64 6.21
C TYR A 354 15.38 7.31 7.03
N LYS A 355 14.87 8.48 6.63
CA LYS A 355 13.68 9.08 7.25
C LYS A 355 12.44 8.24 7.00
N VAL A 356 12.20 7.78 5.77
CA VAL A 356 11.08 6.87 5.46
C VAL A 356 11.19 5.60 6.30
N ASN A 357 12.37 4.98 6.33
CA ASN A 357 12.62 3.80 7.17
C ASN A 357 12.41 4.11 8.65
N GLY A 358 12.76 5.30 9.13
CA GLY A 358 12.49 5.74 10.50
C GLY A 358 10.99 5.80 10.82
N ILE A 359 10.16 6.32 9.91
CA ILE A 359 8.70 6.32 10.03
C ILE A 359 8.17 4.87 10.08
N LEU A 360 8.69 4.00 9.21
CA LEU A 360 8.31 2.59 9.18
C LEU A 360 8.76 1.82 10.43
N LEU A 361 9.90 2.19 11.02
CA LEU A 361 10.42 1.64 12.27
C LEU A 361 9.66 2.14 13.49
N ASP A 362 9.15 3.38 13.48
CA ASP A 362 8.35 3.91 14.58
C ASP A 362 6.89 3.48 14.51
N ALA A 363 6.42 2.99 13.37
CA ALA A 363 5.11 2.33 13.30
C ALA A 363 5.09 1.10 14.24
N ARG A 364 3.92 0.66 14.70
CA ARG A 364 3.82 -0.55 15.53
C ARG A 364 3.99 -1.79 14.67
N LEU A 365 5.07 -2.56 14.88
CA LEU A 365 5.46 -3.67 13.98
C LEU A 365 5.48 -5.02 14.69
N GLN A 366 5.10 -6.06 13.95
CA GLN A 366 5.38 -7.45 14.34
C GLN A 366 6.61 -7.97 13.59
N CYS A 367 6.81 -7.51 12.36
CA CYS A 367 7.83 -7.98 11.42
C CYS A 367 8.48 -6.82 10.65
N LEU A 368 9.80 -6.93 10.47
CA LEU A 368 10.62 -6.05 9.66
C LEU A 368 11.32 -6.86 8.57
N THR A 369 11.16 -6.47 7.32
CA THR A 369 11.85 -7.12 6.20
C THR A 369 12.87 -6.19 5.58
N TYR A 370 14.07 -6.72 5.35
CA TYR A 370 15.19 -6.02 4.74
C TYR A 370 16.00 -6.97 3.88
N LYS A 371 16.69 -6.44 2.87
CA LYS A 371 17.53 -7.22 1.95
C LYS A 371 18.98 -7.20 2.41
N SER A 372 19.52 -6.03 2.74
CA SER A 372 20.94 -5.84 3.10
C SER A 372 21.11 -5.57 4.58
N SER A 373 21.86 -6.43 5.28
CA SER A 373 22.24 -6.20 6.67
C SER A 373 23.00 -4.88 6.87
N ALA A 374 23.80 -4.48 5.88
CA ALA A 374 24.52 -3.21 5.89
C ALA A 374 23.56 -2.02 5.78
N SER A 375 22.61 -2.05 4.85
CA SER A 375 21.59 -1.00 4.70
C SER A 375 20.69 -0.91 5.92
N MET A 376 20.24 -2.05 6.46
CA MET A 376 19.42 -2.10 7.67
C MET A 376 20.17 -1.52 8.89
N CYS A 377 21.46 -1.84 9.05
CA CYS A 377 22.27 -1.26 10.13
C CYS A 377 22.37 0.27 10.01
N LYS A 378 22.49 0.82 8.79
CA LYS A 378 22.47 2.29 8.56
C LYS A 378 21.12 2.90 8.93
N SER A 379 20.01 2.27 8.53
CA SER A 379 18.64 2.70 8.90
C SER A 379 18.45 2.73 10.42
N LEU A 380 18.88 1.67 11.13
CA LEU A 380 18.79 1.61 12.60
C LEU A 380 19.67 2.67 13.30
N ARG A 381 20.88 2.93 12.78
CA ARG A 381 21.75 4.00 13.31
C ARG A 381 21.12 5.37 13.13
N TYR A 382 20.54 5.63 11.96
CA TYR A 382 19.82 6.88 11.71
C TYR A 382 18.64 7.03 12.66
N TYR A 383 17.79 5.99 12.75
CA TYR A 383 16.63 5.98 13.64
C TYR A 383 17.02 6.24 15.10
N GLU A 384 18.03 5.54 15.63
CA GLU A 384 18.50 5.74 17.00
C GLU A 384 18.96 7.18 17.27
N LYS A 385 19.64 7.80 16.30
CA LYS A 385 20.13 9.18 16.40
C LYS A 385 18.98 10.19 16.50
N VAL A 386 17.85 9.94 15.84
CA VAL A 386 16.77 10.93 15.71
C VAL A 386 15.50 10.59 16.49
N LYS A 387 15.33 9.35 16.98
CA LYS A 387 14.06 8.87 17.54
C LYS A 387 13.54 9.68 18.72
N MET A 388 14.43 10.21 19.56
CA MET A 388 14.01 11.03 20.71
C MET A 388 13.39 12.37 20.31
N LYS A 389 13.67 12.86 19.09
CA LYS A 389 13.23 14.17 18.60
C LYS A 389 12.12 14.07 17.55
N MET A 390 12.11 12.99 16.77
CA MET A 390 11.26 12.88 15.57
C MET A 390 10.12 11.87 15.73
N PHE A 391 10.19 10.97 16.71
CA PHE A 391 9.37 9.76 16.75
C PHE A 391 8.76 9.55 18.14
N ASP A 392 7.50 9.10 18.16
CA ASP A 392 6.70 9.04 19.39
C ASP A 392 6.86 7.69 20.09
N ASN A 393 6.88 6.59 19.34
CA ASN A 393 6.90 5.25 19.93
C ASN A 393 8.31 4.82 20.38
N ARG A 394 9.36 5.31 19.71
CA ARG A 394 10.77 5.20 20.11
C ARG A 394 11.22 3.75 20.36
N HIS A 395 10.71 2.82 19.55
CA HIS A 395 10.97 1.39 19.67
C HIS A 395 12.46 1.05 19.80
N ASP A 396 12.80 0.04 20.60
CA ASP A 396 14.17 -0.45 20.77
C ASP A 396 14.47 -1.61 19.82
N TYR A 397 15.52 -1.45 19.02
CA TYR A 397 16.04 -2.45 18.09
C TYR A 397 17.45 -2.91 18.44
N SER A 398 17.87 -2.75 19.71
CA SER A 398 19.20 -3.10 20.19
C SER A 398 19.60 -4.56 19.90
N THR A 399 18.64 -5.50 19.99
CA THR A 399 18.86 -6.92 19.67
C THR A 399 19.11 -7.13 18.18
N LEU A 400 18.24 -6.62 17.29
CA LEU A 400 18.45 -6.71 15.84
C LEU A 400 19.79 -6.08 15.44
N ARG A 401 20.11 -4.91 16.01
CA ARG A 401 21.37 -4.23 15.75
C ARG A 401 22.57 -5.12 16.10
N ARG A 402 22.57 -5.77 17.27
CA ARG A 402 23.63 -6.71 17.69
C ARG A 402 23.78 -7.88 16.71
N THR A 403 22.67 -8.46 16.26
CA THR A 403 22.67 -9.55 15.27
C THR A 403 23.29 -9.09 13.95
N LEU A 404 22.85 -7.95 13.40
CA LEU A 404 23.38 -7.39 12.16
C LEU A 404 24.88 -7.10 12.22
N PHE A 405 25.37 -6.58 13.35
CA PHE A 405 26.80 -6.35 13.56
C PHE A 405 27.62 -7.65 13.58
N SER A 406 27.10 -8.68 14.25
CA SER A 406 27.74 -10.00 14.27
C SER A 406 27.83 -10.58 12.85
N ASP A 407 26.77 -10.47 12.06
CA ASP A 407 26.72 -11.02 10.70
C ASP A 407 27.70 -10.32 9.77
N LEU A 408 27.79 -8.98 9.84
CA LEU A 408 28.75 -8.20 9.07
C LEU A 408 30.20 -8.54 9.43
N ASN A 409 30.49 -8.80 10.72
CA ASN A 409 31.84 -9.18 11.15
C ASN A 409 32.22 -10.61 10.72
N ARG A 410 31.26 -11.53 10.65
CA ARG A 410 31.51 -12.92 10.20
C ARG A 410 31.89 -12.98 8.73
N THR A 411 31.24 -12.19 7.88
CA THR A 411 31.57 -12.14 6.45
C THR A 411 33.00 -11.66 6.20
N HIS A 412 33.53 -10.76 7.04
CA HIS A 412 34.92 -10.29 6.92
C HIS A 412 35.99 -11.32 7.34
N ALA A 413 35.63 -12.36 8.09
CA ALA A 413 36.58 -13.36 8.57
C ALA A 413 36.78 -14.52 7.58
N VAL A 414 35.89 -14.69 6.60
CA VAL A 414 35.95 -15.74 5.58
C VAL A 414 36.78 -15.30 4.36
N ASP A 415 37.01 -13.99 4.20
CA ASP A 415 37.76 -13.39 3.10
C ASP A 415 39.25 -13.13 3.43
N ARG A 416 39.75 -13.63 4.56
CA ARG A 416 41.18 -13.62 4.97
C ARG A 416 41.72 -15.04 4.97
#